data_AF-A0A816TED1-F1
#
_entry.id   AF-A0A816TED1-F1
#
_cell.length_a   1.000
_cell.length_b   1.000
_cell.length_c   1.000
_cell.angle_alpha   90.00
_cell.angle_beta   90.00
_cell.angle_gamma   90.00
#
_symmetry.space_group_name_H-M   'P 1'
#
loop_
_entity.id
_entity.type
_entity.pdbx_description
1 polymer ?
#
loop_
_entity_poly.entity_id
_entity_poly.type
_entity_poly.pdbx_seq_one_letter_code
_entity_poly.pdbx_strand_id
1 'polypeptide(L)'
;MLNTYYKSDDDAFKESLTDMCFKYISPNTSHRLPKPPGTVASYSNEGSALAALVVERVSNMSYIAYVKQMILKPLGIDINKVGVRLSDFKDTVDLVTHYAYASNESYLKRWNQQIPQLNIEQMPVSSFE
;
A
#
# COMPACT_ATOMS: atom_id res chain seq x y z
N MET A 1 6.96 17.83 -9.69
CA MET A 1 6.11 16.64 -9.87
C MET A 1 6.36 15.68 -8.73
N LEU A 2 5.58 15.78 -7.65
CA LEU A 2 5.58 14.86 -6.52
C LEU A 2 4.11 14.72 -6.08
N ASN A 3 3.32 14.08 -6.94
CA ASN A 3 1.99 13.56 -6.62
C ASN A 3 2.17 12.15 -6.08
N THR A 4 1.76 11.93 -4.84
CA THR A 4 1.51 10.68 -4.11
C THR A 4 1.56 11.13 -2.65
N TYR A 5 0.61 10.87 -1.75
CA TYR A 5 0.00 9.57 -1.43
C TYR A 5 -1.38 9.80 -0.75
N TYR A 6 -2.48 9.53 -1.48
CA TYR A 6 -3.85 9.07 -1.17
C TYR A 6 -4.96 9.96 -0.57
N LYS A 7 -5.75 10.60 -1.46
CA LYS A 7 -7.16 11.08 -1.31
C LYS A 7 -8.14 10.22 -2.16
N SER A 8 -9.46 10.47 -2.10
CA SER A 8 -10.48 9.75 -2.89
C SER A 8 -10.29 9.84 -4.42
N ASP A 9 -9.47 10.77 -4.87
CA ASP A 9 -9.04 11.04 -6.24
C ASP A 9 -7.57 10.63 -6.50
N ASP A 10 -7.01 9.71 -5.70
CA ASP A 10 -5.65 9.23 -5.94
C ASP A 10 -5.51 8.35 -7.18
N ASP A 11 -4.32 8.39 -7.78
CA ASP A 11 -3.90 7.60 -8.92
C ASP A 11 -4.04 6.07 -8.70
N ALA A 12 -3.88 5.50 -7.49
CA ALA A 12 -4.21 4.05 -7.30
C ALA A 12 -5.72 3.73 -7.30
N PHE A 13 -6.58 4.74 -7.46
CA PHE A 13 -7.99 4.58 -7.79
C PHE A 13 -8.28 4.91 -9.27
N LYS A 14 -7.35 5.55 -9.98
CA LYS A 14 -7.47 5.88 -11.41
C LYS A 14 -6.89 4.80 -12.31
N GLU A 15 -5.83 4.14 -11.88
CA GLU A 15 -5.14 3.09 -12.62
C GLU A 15 -5.64 1.71 -12.15
N SER A 16 -5.89 0.79 -13.09
CA SER A 16 -6.24 -0.59 -12.72
C SER A 16 -5.04 -1.29 -12.06
N LEU A 17 -5.29 -2.37 -11.31
CA LEU A 17 -4.19 -3.20 -10.77
C LEU A 17 -3.25 -3.68 -11.88
N THR A 18 -3.79 -3.90 -13.07
CA THR A 18 -3.03 -4.26 -14.26
C THR A 18 -2.08 -3.13 -14.65
N ASP A 19 -2.59 -1.91 -14.84
CA ASP A 19 -1.78 -0.76 -15.27
C ASP A 19 -0.68 -0.46 -14.26
N MET A 20 -0.99 -0.53 -12.97
CA MET A 20 -0.02 -0.37 -11.90
C MET A 20 1.08 -1.44 -12.01
N CYS A 21 0.73 -2.72 -12.09
CA CYS A 21 1.73 -3.79 -12.25
C CYS A 21 2.63 -3.56 -13.46
N PHE A 22 2.06 -3.20 -14.62
CA PHE A 22 2.83 -3.00 -15.84
C PHE A 22 3.71 -1.74 -15.80
N LYS A 23 3.24 -0.66 -15.17
CA LYS A 23 4.03 0.56 -14.93
C LYS A 23 5.31 0.27 -14.17
N TYR A 24 5.24 -0.49 -13.07
CA TYR A 24 6.40 -0.78 -12.22
C TYR A 24 7.38 -1.82 -12.78
N ILE A 25 6.91 -2.73 -13.63
CA ILE A 25 7.82 -3.69 -14.31
C ILE A 25 8.38 -3.16 -15.63
N SER A 26 7.74 -2.15 -16.25
CA SER A 26 8.16 -1.60 -17.55
C SER A 26 9.61 -1.11 -17.63
N PRO A 27 10.25 -0.59 -16.57
CA PRO A 27 11.67 -0.19 -16.64
C PRO A 27 12.64 -1.37 -16.78
N ASN A 28 12.21 -2.61 -16.50
CA ASN A 28 13.04 -3.79 -16.69
C ASN A 28 13.14 -4.16 -18.19
N THR A 29 14.11 -3.57 -18.86
CA THR A 29 14.39 -3.78 -20.29
C THR A 29 14.92 -5.18 -20.62
N SER A 30 15.40 -5.94 -19.63
CA SER A 30 15.89 -7.31 -19.86
C SER A 30 14.76 -8.32 -20.07
N HIS A 31 13.53 -7.97 -19.64
CA HIS A 31 12.37 -8.87 -19.58
C HIS A 31 12.64 -10.21 -18.88
N ARG A 32 13.66 -10.27 -18.02
CA ARG A 32 14.07 -11.47 -17.29
C ARG A 32 14.21 -11.18 -15.81
N LEU A 33 14.10 -12.23 -15.01
CA LEU A 33 14.45 -12.21 -13.60
C LEU A 33 15.98 -12.27 -13.45
N PRO A 34 16.56 -11.59 -12.44
CA PRO A 34 18.01 -11.58 -12.22
C PRO A 34 18.57 -12.92 -11.74
N LYS A 35 17.71 -13.80 -11.23
CA LYS A 35 18.02 -15.16 -10.77
C LYS A 35 16.90 -16.11 -11.20
N PRO A 36 17.18 -17.42 -11.36
CA PRO A 36 16.13 -18.38 -11.65
C PRO A 36 15.03 -18.39 -10.58
N PRO A 37 13.77 -18.67 -10.94
CA PRO A 37 12.69 -18.82 -9.96
C PRO A 37 13.02 -19.89 -8.92
N GLY A 38 12.71 -19.62 -7.65
CA GLY A 38 12.86 -20.59 -6.56
C GLY A 38 14.29 -20.79 -6.02
N THR A 39 15.30 -20.15 -6.60
CA THR A 39 16.69 -20.30 -6.13
C THR A 39 17.10 -19.29 -5.06
N VAL A 40 16.37 -18.19 -4.94
CA VAL A 40 16.61 -17.13 -3.95
C VAL A 40 15.29 -16.57 -3.46
N ALA A 41 15.24 -16.22 -2.17
CA ALA A 41 14.18 -15.39 -1.62
C ALA A 41 14.64 -13.92 -1.66
N SER A 42 13.87 -13.08 -2.35
CA SER A 42 14.09 -11.63 -2.40
C SER A 42 12.77 -10.93 -2.16
N TYR A 43 12.78 -9.92 -1.29
CA TYR A 43 11.60 -9.07 -1.09
C TYR A 43 11.22 -8.38 -2.40
N SER A 44 9.93 -8.39 -2.75
CA SER A 44 9.41 -7.68 -3.92
C SER A 44 7.95 -7.29 -3.72
N ASN A 45 7.70 -5.98 -3.79
CA ASN A 45 6.34 -5.44 -3.81
C ASN A 45 5.66 -5.76 -5.15
N GLU A 46 6.41 -5.69 -6.25
CA GLU A 46 5.95 -5.96 -7.61
C GLU A 46 5.50 -7.42 -7.76
N GLY A 47 6.27 -8.36 -7.22
CA GLY A 47 5.91 -9.78 -7.20
C GLY A 47 4.62 -10.03 -6.42
N SER A 48 4.47 -9.40 -5.25
CA SER A 48 3.23 -9.48 -4.45
C SER A 48 2.02 -8.89 -5.19
N ALA A 49 2.20 -7.76 -5.89
CA ALA A 49 1.14 -7.14 -6.68
C ALA A 49 0.75 -7.99 -7.90
N LEU A 50 1.72 -8.62 -8.58
CA LEU A 50 1.45 -9.56 -9.67
C LEU A 50 0.68 -10.79 -9.17
N ALA A 51 0.98 -11.29 -7.97
CA ALA A 51 0.21 -12.36 -7.36
C ALA A 51 -1.25 -11.93 -7.08
N ALA A 52 -1.46 -10.71 -6.59
CA ALA A 52 -2.79 -10.13 -6.43
C ALA A 52 -3.55 -10.04 -7.76
N LEU A 53 -2.85 -9.66 -8.84
CA LEU A 53 -3.43 -9.62 -10.19
C LEU A 53 -3.84 -11.02 -10.67
N VAL A 54 -3.03 -12.06 -10.42
CA VAL A 54 -3.40 -13.45 -10.74
C VAL A 54 -4.69 -13.84 -10.01
N VAL A 55 -4.82 -13.53 -8.72
CA VAL A 55 -6.04 -13.80 -7.95
C VAL A 55 -7.24 -13.07 -8.56
N GLU A 56 -7.10 -11.80 -8.93
CA GLU A 56 -8.15 -11.01 -9.55
C GLU A 56 -8.62 -11.63 -10.89
N ARG A 57 -7.69 -12.08 -11.73
CA ARG A 57 -8.02 -12.70 -13.01
C ARG A 57 -8.66 -14.09 -12.87
N VAL A 58 -8.16 -14.92 -11.96
CA VAL A 58 -8.65 -16.29 -11.78
C VAL A 58 -10.01 -16.31 -11.06
N SER A 59 -10.22 -15.40 -10.12
CA SER A 59 -11.50 -15.31 -9.39
C SER A 59 -12.58 -14.53 -10.12
N ASN A 60 -12.21 -13.74 -11.15
CA ASN A 60 -13.09 -12.77 -11.80
C ASN A 60 -13.73 -11.77 -10.80
N MET A 61 -13.02 -11.47 -9.72
CA MET A 61 -13.38 -10.48 -8.70
C MET A 61 -12.22 -9.49 -8.58
N SER A 62 -12.51 -8.20 -8.34
CA SER A 62 -11.41 -7.29 -7.97
C SER A 62 -10.68 -7.82 -6.74
N TYR A 63 -9.36 -7.66 -6.69
CA TYR A 63 -8.56 -8.20 -5.59
C TYR A 63 -9.06 -7.72 -4.22
N ILE A 64 -9.50 -6.46 -4.14
CA ILE A 64 -10.11 -5.87 -2.94
C ILE A 64 -11.40 -6.59 -2.53
N ALA A 65 -12.29 -6.88 -3.49
CA ALA A 65 -13.49 -7.65 -3.24
C ALA A 65 -13.16 -9.09 -2.81
N TYR A 66 -12.17 -9.71 -3.44
CA TYR A 66 -11.69 -11.04 -3.07
C TYR A 66 -11.21 -11.09 -1.62
N VAL A 67 -10.33 -10.17 -1.20
CA VAL A 67 -9.84 -10.10 0.18
C VAL A 67 -11.00 -9.94 1.17
N LYS A 68 -11.93 -9.03 0.91
CA LYS A 68 -13.09 -8.83 1.80
C LYS A 68 -13.97 -10.08 1.86
N GLN A 69 -14.41 -10.62 0.73
CA GLN A 69 -15.40 -11.68 0.68
C GLN A 69 -14.84 -13.07 0.99
N MET A 70 -13.61 -13.36 0.57
CA MET A 70 -13.03 -14.70 0.60
C MET A 70 -12.00 -14.90 1.71
N ILE A 71 -11.53 -13.83 2.36
CA ILE A 71 -10.56 -13.92 3.46
C ILE A 71 -11.14 -13.32 4.74
N LEU A 72 -11.49 -12.03 4.74
CA LEU A 72 -11.87 -11.32 5.96
C LEU A 72 -13.24 -11.78 6.51
N LYS A 73 -14.24 -11.90 5.63
CA LYS A 73 -15.58 -12.34 6.03
C LYS A 73 -15.58 -13.76 6.64
N PRO A 74 -14.91 -14.79 6.05
CA PRO A 74 -14.79 -16.10 6.68
C PRO A 74 -14.08 -16.09 8.05
N LEU A 75 -13.18 -15.13 8.29
CA LEU A 75 -12.51 -14.93 9.57
C LEU A 75 -13.37 -14.19 10.61
N GLY A 76 -14.63 -13.85 10.29
CA GLY A 76 -15.52 -13.13 11.20
C GLY A 76 -15.22 -11.63 11.31
N ILE A 77 -14.42 -11.07 10.40
CA ILE A 77 -14.13 -9.63 10.37
C ILE A 77 -15.27 -8.91 9.64
N ASP A 78 -15.79 -7.84 10.25
CA ASP A 78 -16.83 -7.00 9.63
C ASP A 78 -16.24 -6.24 8.42
N ILE A 79 -16.58 -6.71 7.23
CA ILE A 79 -16.08 -6.17 5.96
C ILE A 79 -16.56 -4.74 5.66
N ASN A 80 -17.55 -4.24 6.39
CA ASN A 80 -18.03 -2.86 6.31
C ASN A 80 -17.27 -1.91 7.24
N LYS A 81 -16.53 -2.45 8.21
CA LYS A 81 -15.72 -1.68 9.18
C LYS A 81 -14.22 -1.88 8.98
N VAL A 82 -13.81 -2.81 8.13
CA VAL A 82 -12.40 -3.02 7.77
C VAL A 82 -12.03 -2.20 6.54
N GLY A 83 -10.88 -1.55 6.62
CA GLY A 83 -10.20 -0.95 5.48
C GLY A 83 -9.08 -1.86 4.98
N VAL A 84 -9.06 -2.12 3.69
CA VAL A 84 -7.88 -2.67 2.99
C VAL A 84 -7.11 -1.56 2.28
N ARG A 85 -7.67 -0.34 2.25
CA ARG A 85 -7.04 0.89 1.76
C ARG A 85 -7.28 2.01 2.77
N LEU A 86 -6.39 3.01 2.81
CA LEU A 86 -6.57 4.20 3.64
C LEU A 86 -7.86 4.97 3.28
N SER A 87 -8.25 4.97 2.00
CA SER A 87 -9.49 5.60 1.52
C SER A 87 -10.78 4.94 2.04
N ASP A 88 -10.69 3.72 2.59
CA ASP A 88 -11.86 3.03 3.14
C ASP A 88 -12.33 3.72 4.44
N PHE A 89 -11.47 4.52 5.07
CA PHE A 89 -11.77 5.28 6.28
C PHE A 89 -12.22 6.70 5.92
N LYS A 90 -13.53 6.95 6.00
CA LYS A 90 -14.12 8.27 5.72
C LYS A 90 -13.88 9.28 6.84
N ASP A 91 -13.87 8.77 8.07
CA ASP A 91 -13.56 9.56 9.26
C ASP A 91 -12.20 9.13 9.78
N THR A 92 -11.21 10.00 9.62
CA THR A 92 -9.84 9.74 10.08
C THR A 92 -9.64 10.17 11.52
N VAL A 93 -10.66 10.76 12.18
CA VAL A 93 -10.55 11.26 13.57
C VAL A 93 -10.29 10.14 14.57
N ASP A 94 -10.79 8.93 14.27
CA ASP A 94 -10.63 7.74 15.10
C ASP A 94 -9.37 6.93 14.74
N LEU A 95 -8.63 7.34 13.71
CA LEU A 95 -7.35 6.71 13.38
C LEU A 95 -6.27 7.20 14.34
N VAL A 96 -5.39 6.27 14.72
CA VAL A 96 -4.24 6.62 15.56
C VAL A 96 -3.29 7.57 14.82
N THR A 97 -2.75 8.54 15.54
CA THR A 97 -1.65 9.40 15.06
C THR A 97 -0.44 8.51 14.74
N HIS A 98 0.12 8.67 13.55
CA HIS A 98 1.31 7.93 13.17
C HIS A 98 2.53 8.63 13.76
N TYR A 99 3.33 7.90 14.55
CA TYR A 99 4.61 8.42 15.02
C TYR A 99 5.72 7.91 14.15
N ALA A 100 6.65 8.80 13.81
CA ALA A 100 7.82 8.40 13.08
C ALA A 100 9.10 8.87 13.77
N TYR A 101 10.04 7.94 13.93
CA TYR A 101 11.38 8.27 14.39
C TYR A 101 12.14 8.90 13.23
N ALA A 102 11.98 10.21 13.07
CA ALA A 102 12.77 11.01 12.16
C ALA A 102 13.88 11.66 12.98
N SER A 103 15.04 11.01 13.10
CA SER A 103 16.25 11.63 13.67
C SER A 103 16.74 12.81 12.81
N ASN A 104 16.29 12.89 11.56
CA ASN A 104 16.50 14.00 10.65
C ASN A 104 15.15 14.66 10.30
N GLU A 105 15.03 15.96 10.59
CA GLU A 105 13.86 16.80 10.26
C GLU A 105 13.42 16.70 8.78
N SER A 106 14.32 16.28 7.88
CA SER A 106 14.06 16.14 6.45
C SER A 106 13.04 15.05 6.09
N TYR A 107 13.01 13.92 6.81
CA TYR A 107 12.07 12.83 6.52
C TYR A 107 10.66 13.14 7.01
N LEU A 108 10.53 13.72 8.21
CA LEU A 108 9.24 14.14 8.73
C LEU A 108 8.59 15.18 7.82
N LYS A 109 9.36 16.21 7.42
CA LYS A 109 8.88 17.21 6.47
C LYS A 109 8.46 16.59 5.14
N ARG A 110 9.27 15.66 4.60
CA ARG A 110 8.96 14.96 3.36
C ARG A 110 7.70 14.11 3.50
N TRP A 111 7.52 13.37 4.58
CA TRP A 111 6.34 12.53 4.79
C TRP A 111 5.08 13.34 5.06
N ASN A 112 5.14 14.41 5.83
CA ASN A 112 3.99 15.31 5.99
C ASN A 112 3.61 16.00 4.68
N GLN A 113 4.57 16.27 3.78
CA GLN A 113 4.29 16.76 2.43
C GLN A 113 3.72 15.68 1.51
N GLN A 114 4.20 14.45 1.65
CA GLN A 114 3.86 13.32 0.77
C GLN A 114 2.55 12.64 1.20
N ILE A 115 2.29 12.48 2.49
CA ILE A 115 1.18 11.71 3.05
C ILE A 115 0.41 12.57 4.07
N PRO A 116 -0.16 13.71 3.65
CA PRO A 116 -0.72 14.70 4.58
C PRO A 116 -1.89 14.16 5.42
N GLN A 117 -2.51 13.05 5.02
CA GLN A 117 -3.63 12.43 5.74
C GLN A 117 -3.21 11.57 6.95
N LEU A 118 -1.94 11.24 7.13
CA LEU A 118 -1.51 10.36 8.22
C LEU A 118 -1.16 11.08 9.53
N ASN A 119 -1.33 12.41 9.61
CA ASN A 119 -0.96 13.27 10.73
C ASN A 119 0.28 12.76 11.47
N ILE A 120 1.46 12.92 10.86
CA ILE A 120 2.69 12.30 11.35
C ILE A 120 3.40 13.24 12.31
N GLU A 121 3.58 12.80 13.55
CA GLU A 121 4.30 13.54 14.59
C GLU A 121 5.71 12.96 14.80
N GLN A 122 6.67 13.85 15.09
CA GLN A 122 8.00 13.42 15.51
C GLN A 122 7.91 12.83 16.91
N MET A 123 8.50 11.66 17.10
CA MET A 123 8.60 11.09 18.44
C MET A 123 9.60 11.91 19.29
N PRO A 124 9.24 12.37 20.51
CA PRO A 124 10.15 13.11 21.37
C PRO A 124 11.32 12.22 21.82
N VAL A 125 12.55 12.69 21.65
CA VAL A 125 13.77 11.92 21.98
C VAL A 125 13.86 11.58 23.49
N SER A 126 13.14 12.30 24.36
CA SER A 126 13.10 12.10 25.81
C SER A 126 12.18 10.98 26.30
N SER A 127 11.55 10.20 25.41
CA SER A 127 10.60 9.13 25.78
C SER A 127 11.27 7.76 26.00
N PHE A 128 12.60 7.71 26.02
CA PHE A 128 13.41 6.56 26.40
C PHE A 128 14.28 6.90 27.62
N GLU A 129 13.65 7.06 28.79
CA GLU A 129 14.30 6.94 30.10
C GLU A 129 13.70 5.75 30.86
#